data_AF-X1SA51-F1
#
_entry.id   AF-X1SA51-F1
#
_cell.length_a   1.000
_cell.length_b   1.000
_cell.length_c   1.000
_cell.angle_alpha   90.00
_cell.angle_beta   90.00
_cell.angle_gamma   90.00
#
_symmetry.space_group_name_H-M   'P 1'
#
loop_
_entity.id
_entity.type
_entity.pdbx_description
1 polymer ?
#
loop_
_entity_poly.entity_id
_entity_poly.type
_entity_poly.pdbx_seq_one_letter_code
_entity_poly.pdbx_strand_id
1 'polypeptide(L)'
;GYDMALTNILIKNGFSDSEIGAIIRSSKTGKGLKATKQYLIKTIGKGRAFKVTSKQNFNPRPYKEIIESIESKIDNFQRGVYKDSEELLESVKKELIENLINLPSLGRTIYKLKLIEIEMFTYLDLEADLNTAIREGRQKTLSKNHIAIPKPAPYEIDQKRLDRLLEKAIPDKGFLRDYVDICSEITDTPKTFLFWGAMTTLATVLGKEVFVNWETRRLYPNIWCVFLAPSGFRKGTAIDTPVKILWEINKDLLLPSVGSEEGLTKA
;
A
#
# COMPACT_ATOMS: atom_id res chain seq x y z
N GLY A 1 14.57 15.70 8.53
CA GLY A 1 14.31 14.26 8.31
C GLY A 1 12.82 13.99 8.26
N TYR A 2 12.14 14.13 9.41
CA TYR A 2 10.69 13.93 9.54
C TYR A 2 9.87 14.73 8.52
N ASP A 3 10.05 16.06 8.44
CA ASP A 3 9.30 16.92 7.51
C ASP A 3 9.44 16.46 6.05
N MET A 4 10.62 15.92 5.68
CA MET A 4 10.88 15.45 4.33
C MET A 4 10.17 14.10 4.05
N ALA A 5 10.18 13.18 5.02
CA ALA A 5 9.43 11.93 4.91
C ALA A 5 7.92 12.19 4.81
N LEU A 6 7.40 13.08 5.67
CA LEU A 6 6.00 13.49 5.67
C LEU A 6 5.63 14.18 4.35
N THR A 7 6.45 15.12 3.87
CA THR A 7 6.29 15.77 2.56
C THR A 7 6.21 14.75 1.44
N ASN A 8 7.11 13.74 1.41
CA ASN A 8 7.09 12.72 0.36
C ASN A 8 5.83 11.86 0.40
N ILE A 9 5.33 11.50 1.59
CA ILE A 9 4.08 10.76 1.76
C ILE A 9 2.91 11.61 1.26
N LEU A 10 2.82 12.87 1.66
CA LEU A 10 1.72 13.76 1.25
C LEU A 10 1.73 14.03 -0.27
N ILE A 11 2.92 14.22 -0.87
CA ILE A 11 3.10 14.34 -2.32
C ILE A 11 2.65 13.06 -3.05
N LYS A 12 2.89 11.88 -2.48
CA LYS A 12 2.45 10.60 -3.04
C LYS A 12 0.93 10.46 -3.01
N ASN A 13 0.28 11.04 -2.00
CA ASN A 13 -1.18 11.03 -1.82
C ASN A 13 -1.89 12.23 -2.48
N GLY A 14 -1.20 13.04 -3.29
CA GLY A 14 -1.84 14.06 -4.12
C GLY A 14 -2.11 15.41 -3.44
N PHE A 15 -1.62 15.64 -2.23
CA PHE A 15 -1.81 16.90 -1.52
C PHE A 15 -1.12 18.07 -2.25
N SER A 16 -1.76 19.24 -2.22
CA SER A 16 -1.23 20.50 -2.74
C SER A 16 -0.16 21.10 -1.81
N ASP A 17 0.65 22.02 -2.34
CA ASP A 17 1.77 22.59 -1.60
C ASP A 17 1.31 23.45 -0.41
N SER A 18 0.11 24.06 -0.49
CA SER A 18 -0.52 24.79 0.61
C SER A 18 -0.97 23.85 1.74
N GLU A 19 -1.61 22.74 1.39
CA GLU A 19 -2.05 21.72 2.36
C GLU A 19 -0.86 21.06 3.06
N ILE A 20 0.18 20.72 2.29
CA ILE A 20 1.44 20.17 2.84
C ILE A 20 2.06 21.19 3.81
N GLY A 21 2.09 22.47 3.45
CA GLY A 21 2.59 23.53 4.31
C GLY A 21 1.81 23.68 5.61
N ALA A 22 0.48 23.58 5.54
CA ALA A 22 -0.40 23.63 6.71
C ALA A 22 -0.18 22.44 7.64
N ILE A 23 -0.10 21.22 7.09
CA ILE A 23 0.12 19.98 7.83
C ILE A 23 1.50 19.96 8.50
N ILE A 24 2.55 20.44 7.82
CA ILE A 24 3.89 20.53 8.41
C ILE A 24 3.90 21.51 9.57
N ARG A 25 3.17 22.63 9.48
CA ARG A 25 3.10 23.62 10.55
C ARG A 25 2.28 23.16 11.75
N SER A 26 1.24 22.38 11.53
CA SER A 26 0.40 21.83 12.60
C SER A 26 0.99 20.56 13.24
N SER A 27 2.03 19.96 12.64
CA SER A 27 2.68 18.78 13.22
C SER A 27 3.38 19.08 14.55
N LYS A 28 3.15 18.21 15.53
CA LYS A 28 3.82 18.22 16.85
C LYS A 28 5.30 17.85 16.77
N THR A 29 5.76 17.36 15.63
CA THR A 29 7.14 16.88 15.42
C THR A 29 7.78 17.53 14.19
N GLY A 30 9.11 17.51 14.11
CA GLY A 30 9.83 18.19 13.04
C GLY A 30 9.97 19.70 13.30
N LYS A 31 9.91 20.53 12.25
CA LYS A 31 9.94 21.99 12.46
C LYS A 31 8.63 22.56 12.99
N GLY A 32 7.49 21.92 12.74
CA GLY A 32 6.19 22.35 13.25
C GLY A 32 5.93 23.85 13.02
N LEU A 33 5.48 24.54 14.08
CA LEU A 33 5.25 25.99 14.08
C LEU A 33 6.48 26.84 13.72
N LYS A 34 7.71 26.30 13.87
CA LYS A 34 8.96 26.99 13.51
C LYS A 34 9.29 26.87 12.01
N ALA A 35 8.42 26.25 11.21
CA ALA A 35 8.60 26.11 9.76
C ALA A 35 8.34 27.43 9.03
N THR A 36 9.43 28.13 8.67
CA THR A 36 9.38 29.35 7.87
C THR A 36 8.88 29.08 6.45
N LYS A 37 8.34 30.11 5.79
CA LYS A 37 7.86 30.00 4.39
C LYS A 37 8.95 29.50 3.45
N GLN A 38 10.17 30.02 3.57
CA GLN A 38 11.32 29.59 2.76
C GLN A 38 11.70 28.13 3.01
N TYR A 39 11.62 27.66 4.26
CA TYR A 39 11.87 26.26 4.59
C TYR A 39 10.86 25.32 3.93
N LEU A 40 9.57 25.68 3.95
CA LEU A 40 8.51 24.90 3.32
C LEU A 40 8.72 24.82 1.80
N ILE A 41 8.97 25.96 1.14
CA ILE A 41 9.25 25.99 -0.31
C ILE A 41 10.42 25.06 -0.66
N LYS A 42 11.52 25.13 0.09
CA LYS A 42 12.71 24.29 -0.15
C LYS A 42 12.43 22.80 0.08
N THR A 43 11.67 22.47 1.12
CA THR A 43 11.37 21.08 1.50
C THR A 43 10.40 20.44 0.52
N ILE A 44 9.32 21.14 0.18
CA ILE A 44 8.31 20.69 -0.80
C ILE A 44 8.94 20.56 -2.18
N GLY A 45 9.74 21.56 -2.61
CA GLY A 45 10.47 21.50 -3.88
C GLY A 45 11.40 20.29 -3.99
N LYS A 46 12.13 19.95 -2.91
CA LYS A 46 12.95 18.74 -2.87
C LYS A 46 12.13 17.45 -2.96
N GLY A 47 10.98 17.38 -2.29
CA GLY A 47 10.10 16.21 -2.35
C GLY A 47 9.49 16.00 -3.74
N ARG A 48 9.09 17.10 -4.40
CA ARG A 48 8.58 17.06 -5.78
C ARG A 48 9.69 16.62 -6.75
N ALA A 49 10.90 17.15 -6.62
CA ALA A 49 12.05 16.73 -7.42
C ALA A 49 12.41 15.25 -7.21
N PHE A 50 12.33 14.75 -5.97
CA PHE A 50 12.61 13.34 -5.66
C PHE A 50 11.63 12.38 -6.36
N LYS A 51 10.34 12.71 -6.44
CA LYS A 51 9.32 11.97 -7.21
C LYS A 51 9.65 11.91 -8.71
N VAL A 52 10.35 12.91 -9.24
CA VAL A 52 10.78 12.92 -10.65
C VAL A 52 11.93 11.92 -10.90
N THR A 53 12.85 11.77 -9.95
CA THR A 53 14.02 10.87 -10.05
C THR A 53 13.73 9.39 -9.76
N SER A 54 12.68 9.04 -8.99
CA SER A 54 12.35 7.64 -8.69
C SER A 54 11.47 6.95 -9.77
N LYS A 55 11.44 7.48 -11.00
CA LYS A 55 10.67 6.88 -12.09
C LYS A 55 11.34 5.58 -12.53
N GLN A 56 10.66 4.45 -12.31
CA GLN A 56 10.83 3.29 -13.19
C GLN A 56 10.64 3.80 -14.63
N ASN A 57 11.64 3.64 -15.49
CA ASN A 57 11.49 4.02 -16.89
C ASN A 57 10.60 2.98 -17.57
N PHE A 58 9.47 3.41 -18.13
CA PHE A 58 8.66 2.57 -19.01
C PHE A 58 9.55 2.12 -20.17
N ASN A 59 9.75 0.80 -20.33
CA ASN A 59 10.43 0.26 -21.51
C ASN A 59 9.39 0.06 -22.62
N PRO A 60 9.42 0.86 -23.70
CA PRO A 60 8.40 0.80 -24.76
C PRO A 60 8.64 -0.36 -25.74
N ARG A 61 9.84 -0.96 -25.76
CA ARG A 61 10.24 -1.98 -26.76
C ARG A 61 9.24 -3.14 -26.90
N PRO A 62 8.74 -3.78 -25.83
CA PRO A 62 7.78 -4.88 -25.96
C PRO A 62 6.37 -4.47 -26.39
N TYR A 63 6.07 -3.17 -26.47
CA TYR A 63 4.75 -2.63 -26.81
C TYR A 63 4.77 -1.75 -28.05
N LYS A 64 5.82 -1.86 -28.88
CA LYS A 64 6.08 -0.96 -30.01
C LYS A 64 4.87 -0.84 -30.95
N GLU A 65 4.30 -1.96 -31.37
CA GLU A 65 3.16 -1.99 -32.31
C GLU A 65 1.89 -1.33 -31.73
N ILE A 66 1.62 -1.57 -30.44
CA ILE A 66 0.49 -0.97 -29.73
C ILE A 66 0.68 0.54 -29.59
N ILE A 67 1.91 0.96 -29.27
CA ILE A 67 2.28 2.37 -29.16
C ILE A 67 2.12 3.08 -30.51
N GLU A 68 2.65 2.50 -31.59
CA GLU A 68 2.54 3.07 -32.94
C GLU A 68 1.08 3.20 -33.39
N SER A 69 0.24 2.21 -33.05
CA SER A 69 -1.21 2.27 -33.30
C SER A 69 -1.90 3.41 -32.53
N ILE A 70 -1.55 3.60 -31.24
CA ILE A 70 -2.10 4.70 -30.43
C ILE A 70 -1.64 6.06 -30.99
N GLU A 71 -0.35 6.20 -31.29
CA GLU A 71 0.21 7.46 -31.80
C GLU A 71 -0.35 7.84 -33.17
N SER A 72 -0.55 6.88 -34.06
CA SER A 72 -1.19 7.09 -35.36
C SER A 72 -2.62 7.62 -35.24
N LYS A 73 -3.41 7.08 -34.30
CA LYS A 73 -4.79 7.54 -34.05
C LYS A 73 -4.85 8.93 -33.43
N ILE A 74 -3.91 9.23 -32.52
CA ILE A 74 -3.78 10.58 -31.95
C ILE A 74 -3.45 11.59 -33.04
N ASP A 75 -2.50 11.29 -33.91
CA ASP A 75 -2.11 12.17 -35.03
C ASP A 75 -3.28 12.38 -36.01
N ASN A 76 -4.02 11.31 -36.36
CA ASN A 76 -5.22 11.43 -37.19
C ASN A 76 -6.33 12.28 -36.55
N PHE A 77 -6.52 12.17 -35.23
CA PHE A 77 -7.48 13.01 -34.51
C PHE A 77 -7.06 14.49 -34.53
N GLN A 78 -5.78 14.78 -34.26
CA GLN A 78 -5.24 16.15 -34.32
C GLN A 78 -5.32 16.76 -35.72
N ARG A 79 -5.21 15.95 -36.77
CA ARG A 79 -5.40 16.37 -38.17
C ARG A 79 -6.86 16.53 -38.57
N GLY A 80 -7.80 16.26 -37.67
CA GLY A 80 -9.23 16.41 -37.93
C GLY A 80 -9.82 15.33 -38.84
N VAL A 81 -9.15 14.18 -39.01
CA VAL A 81 -9.61 13.09 -39.90
C VAL A 81 -11.00 12.57 -39.49
N TYR A 82 -11.34 12.68 -38.20
CA TYR A 82 -12.59 12.17 -37.62
C TYR A 82 -13.67 13.25 -37.45
N LYS A 83 -13.42 14.49 -37.90
CA LYS A 83 -14.28 15.64 -37.59
C LYS A 83 -15.72 15.52 -38.14
N ASP A 84 -15.86 14.82 -39.27
CA ASP A 84 -17.13 14.73 -40.00
C ASP A 84 -17.88 13.40 -39.77
N SER A 85 -17.37 12.52 -38.90
CA SER A 85 -17.98 11.21 -38.64
C SER A 85 -17.86 10.83 -37.17
N GLU A 86 -18.97 11.02 -36.45
CA GLU A 86 -19.11 10.65 -35.04
C GLU A 86 -18.98 9.13 -34.83
N GLU A 87 -19.53 8.32 -35.74
CA GLU A 87 -19.41 6.85 -35.72
C GLU A 87 -17.94 6.40 -35.82
N LEU A 88 -17.16 7.06 -36.68
CA LEU A 88 -15.74 6.77 -36.86
C LEU A 88 -14.96 7.17 -35.60
N LEU A 89 -15.28 8.31 -34.99
CA LEU A 89 -14.67 8.78 -33.75
C LEU A 89 -14.92 7.79 -32.60
N GLU A 90 -16.14 7.31 -32.42
CA GLU A 90 -16.49 6.34 -31.37
C GLU A 90 -15.80 4.99 -31.58
N SER A 91 -15.69 4.52 -32.83
CA SER A 91 -14.92 3.32 -33.18
C SER A 91 -13.44 3.46 -32.79
N VAL A 92 -12.84 4.62 -33.09
CA VAL A 92 -11.44 4.90 -32.76
C VAL A 92 -11.22 4.99 -31.26
N LYS A 93 -12.13 5.64 -30.52
CA LYS A 93 -12.08 5.70 -29.04
C LYS A 93 -12.08 4.30 -28.43
N LYS A 94 -12.95 3.41 -28.91
CA LYS A 94 -13.03 2.02 -28.44
C LYS A 94 -11.72 1.27 -28.70
N GLU A 95 -11.13 1.41 -29.88
CA GLU A 95 -9.86 0.78 -30.20
C GLU A 95 -8.69 1.35 -29.36
N LEU A 96 -8.70 2.65 -29.05
CA LEU A 96 -7.74 3.25 -28.12
C LEU A 96 -7.85 2.67 -26.71
N ILE A 97 -9.06 2.47 -26.20
CA ILE A 97 -9.30 1.84 -24.90
C ILE A 97 -8.76 0.40 -24.88
N GLU A 98 -9.00 -0.38 -25.93
CA GLU A 98 -8.45 -1.74 -26.05
C GLU A 98 -6.91 -1.75 -26.05
N ASN A 99 -6.29 -0.83 -26.80
CA ASN A 99 -4.83 -0.70 -26.85
C ASN A 99 -4.24 -0.26 -25.48
N LEU A 100 -4.93 0.64 -24.76
CA LEU A 100 -4.52 1.10 -23.42
C LEU A 100 -4.56 -0.02 -22.37
N ILE A 101 -5.49 -0.98 -22.49
CA ILE A 101 -5.57 -2.13 -21.58
C ILE A 101 -4.32 -3.00 -21.71
N ASN A 102 -3.82 -3.17 -22.93
CA ASN A 102 -2.65 -4.00 -23.21
C ASN A 102 -1.32 -3.36 -22.79
N LEU A 103 -1.32 -2.07 -22.43
CA LEU A 103 -0.16 -1.40 -21.85
C LEU A 103 -0.03 -1.65 -20.33
N PRO A 104 1.21 -1.71 -19.81
CA PRO A 104 1.44 -1.79 -18.38
C PRO A 104 1.02 -0.48 -17.70
N SER A 105 0.81 -0.52 -16.39
CA SER A 105 0.24 0.61 -15.60
C SER A 105 0.88 1.96 -15.93
N LEU A 106 2.22 2.02 -15.98
CA LEU A 106 2.94 3.25 -16.27
C LEU A 106 2.76 3.75 -17.71
N GLY A 107 2.82 2.84 -18.70
CA GLY A 107 2.57 3.18 -20.11
C GLY A 107 1.14 3.66 -20.30
N ARG A 108 0.17 2.96 -19.69
CA ARG A 108 -1.24 3.35 -19.69
C ARG A 108 -1.44 4.75 -19.12
N THR A 109 -0.79 5.09 -18.00
CA THR A 109 -0.88 6.44 -17.41
C THR A 109 -0.34 7.51 -18.35
N ILE A 110 0.77 7.26 -19.05
CA ILE A 110 1.36 8.22 -19.99
C ILE A 110 0.37 8.53 -21.12
N TYR A 111 -0.21 7.50 -21.73
CA TYR A 111 -1.13 7.70 -22.86
C TYR A 111 -2.52 8.18 -22.42
N LYS A 112 -2.98 7.85 -21.21
CA LYS A 112 -4.17 8.48 -20.61
C LYS A 112 -4.02 10.01 -20.56
N LEU A 113 -2.90 10.48 -20.04
CA LEU A 113 -2.64 11.92 -19.93
C LEU A 113 -2.61 12.59 -21.31
N LYS A 114 -1.94 11.97 -22.30
CA LYS A 114 -1.93 12.48 -23.68
C LYS A 114 -3.34 12.59 -24.27
N LEU A 115 -4.20 11.59 -24.08
CA LEU A 115 -5.57 11.58 -24.63
C LEU A 115 -6.48 12.64 -24.00
N ILE A 116 -6.28 12.92 -22.71
CA ILE A 116 -6.99 13.99 -22.00
C ILE A 116 -6.47 15.37 -22.46
N GLU A 117 -5.16 15.51 -22.64
CA GLU A 117 -4.53 16.76 -23.08
C GLU A 117 -4.98 17.20 -24.47
N ILE A 118 -5.21 16.25 -25.38
CA ILE A 118 -5.76 16.54 -26.73
C ILE A 118 -7.28 16.62 -26.75
N GLU A 119 -7.95 16.57 -25.59
CA GLU A 119 -9.41 16.66 -25.43
C GLU A 119 -10.20 15.58 -26.20
N MET A 120 -9.56 14.46 -26.56
CA MET A 120 -10.23 13.33 -27.21
C MET A 120 -11.15 12.57 -26.24
N PHE A 121 -10.81 12.61 -24.95
CA PHE A 121 -11.62 12.09 -23.86
C PHE A 121 -11.67 13.08 -22.70
N THR A 122 -12.79 13.09 -21.97
CA THR A 122 -12.78 13.63 -20.62
C THR A 122 -12.14 12.61 -19.67
N TYR A 123 -11.62 13.08 -18.53
CA TYR A 123 -11.08 12.19 -17.51
C TYR A 123 -12.10 11.16 -17.02
N LEU A 124 -13.36 11.58 -16.82
CA LEU A 124 -14.43 10.72 -16.31
C LEU A 124 -14.80 9.63 -17.31
N ASP A 125 -14.95 9.99 -18.59
CA ASP A 125 -15.34 9.04 -19.63
C ASP A 125 -14.24 8.01 -19.86
N LEU A 126 -12.98 8.46 -19.97
CA LEU A 126 -11.85 7.56 -20.17
C LEU A 126 -11.67 6.57 -19.01
N GLU A 127 -11.86 7.03 -17.77
CA GLU A 127 -11.75 6.18 -16.59
C GLU A 127 -12.92 5.20 -16.49
N ALA A 128 -14.15 5.65 -16.80
CA ALA A 128 -15.34 4.81 -16.84
C ALA A 128 -15.21 3.72 -17.91
N ASP A 129 -14.82 4.09 -19.13
CA ASP A 129 -14.71 3.18 -20.26
C ASP A 129 -13.58 2.16 -20.07
N LEU A 130 -12.42 2.59 -19.53
CA LEU A 130 -11.36 1.65 -19.19
C LEU A 130 -11.77 0.68 -18.10
N ASN A 131 -12.47 1.14 -17.07
CA ASN A 131 -12.96 0.25 -16.01
C ASN A 131 -14.02 -0.73 -16.53
N THR A 132 -14.90 -0.27 -17.41
CA THR A 132 -15.91 -1.10 -18.09
C THR A 132 -15.24 -2.13 -18.99
N ALA A 133 -14.32 -1.72 -19.86
CA ALA A 133 -13.60 -2.62 -20.75
C ALA A 133 -12.68 -3.61 -20.00
N ILE A 134 -12.10 -3.23 -18.86
CA ILE A 134 -11.37 -4.17 -17.97
C ILE A 134 -12.34 -5.19 -17.34
N ARG A 135 -13.55 -4.76 -16.92
CA ARG A 135 -14.58 -5.65 -16.38
C ARG A 135 -15.13 -6.60 -17.45
N GLU A 136 -15.43 -6.09 -18.64
CA GLU A 136 -15.91 -6.87 -19.79
C GLU A 136 -14.85 -7.82 -20.34
N GLY A 137 -13.58 -7.38 -20.41
CA GLY A 137 -12.45 -8.23 -20.75
C GLY A 137 -12.33 -9.40 -19.77
N ARG A 138 -12.46 -9.13 -18.46
CA ARG A 138 -12.52 -10.19 -17.43
C ARG A 138 -13.73 -11.12 -17.63
N GLN A 139 -14.91 -10.60 -17.98
CA GLN A 139 -16.12 -11.41 -18.22
C GLN A 139 -16.04 -12.26 -19.50
N LYS A 140 -15.44 -11.77 -20.59
CA LYS A 140 -15.21 -12.54 -21.83
C LYS A 140 -14.21 -13.67 -21.63
N THR A 141 -13.17 -13.46 -20.82
CA THR A 141 -12.24 -14.54 -20.40
C THR A 141 -12.94 -15.58 -19.51
N LEU A 142 -13.93 -15.17 -18.71
CA LEU A 142 -14.77 -16.06 -17.88
C LEU A 142 -15.84 -16.83 -18.70
N SER A 143 -16.22 -16.36 -19.88
CA SER A 143 -17.25 -16.99 -20.73
C SER A 143 -16.69 -17.99 -21.75
N LYS A 144 -15.49 -17.75 -22.31
CA LYS A 144 -14.87 -18.65 -23.29
C LYS A 144 -14.14 -19.85 -22.67
N ASN A 145 -13.81 -19.75 -21.39
CA ASN A 145 -13.23 -20.85 -20.63
C ASN A 145 -14.19 -21.16 -19.48
N HIS A 146 -14.86 -22.31 -19.52
CA HIS A 146 -15.25 -23.01 -18.29
C HIS A 146 -13.97 -23.46 -17.55
N ILE A 147 -13.19 -22.49 -17.13
CA ILE A 147 -12.14 -22.62 -16.15
C ILE A 147 -12.59 -21.63 -15.10
N ALA A 148 -13.00 -22.19 -13.96
CA ALA A 148 -13.22 -21.44 -12.74
C ALA A 148 -12.17 -20.34 -12.63
N ILE A 149 -12.56 -19.16 -12.15
CA ILE A 149 -11.62 -18.21 -11.54
C ILE A 149 -10.59 -19.09 -10.83
N PRO A 150 -9.28 -19.06 -11.16
CA PRO A 150 -8.33 -19.73 -10.32
C PRO A 150 -8.51 -19.01 -8.99
N LYS A 151 -9.25 -19.67 -8.09
CA LYS A 151 -9.26 -19.43 -6.65
C LYS A 151 -7.80 -19.10 -6.40
N PRO A 152 -7.45 -17.84 -6.04
CA PRO A 152 -6.07 -17.36 -6.09
C PRO A 152 -5.23 -18.50 -5.58
N ALA A 153 -4.41 -19.10 -6.48
CA ALA A 153 -3.94 -20.48 -6.33
C ALA A 153 -3.65 -20.63 -4.85
N PRO A 154 -4.39 -21.49 -4.10
CA PRO A 154 -4.32 -21.47 -2.66
C PRO A 154 -2.84 -21.40 -2.38
N TYR A 155 -2.39 -20.27 -1.83
CA TYR A 155 -1.01 -20.20 -1.41
C TYR A 155 -1.08 -21.17 -0.26
N GLU A 156 -0.83 -22.44 -0.56
CA GLU A 156 -0.86 -23.50 0.38
C GLU A 156 0.37 -23.16 1.20
N ILE A 157 0.14 -22.34 2.22
CA ILE A 157 1.15 -21.97 3.18
C ILE A 157 1.52 -23.31 3.76
N ASP A 158 2.63 -23.85 3.27
CA ASP A 158 3.17 -25.10 3.76
C ASP A 158 3.47 -24.85 5.24
N GLN A 159 2.54 -25.29 6.09
CA GLN A 159 2.60 -25.06 7.52
C GLN A 159 3.89 -25.65 8.08
N LYS A 160 4.39 -26.76 7.51
CA LYS A 160 5.67 -27.36 7.91
C LYS A 160 6.85 -26.44 7.58
N ARG A 161 6.82 -25.78 6.41
CA ARG A 161 7.83 -24.78 6.06
C ARG A 161 7.76 -23.58 7.00
N LEU A 162 6.56 -23.11 7.33
CA LEU A 162 6.38 -21.97 8.23
C LEU A 162 6.89 -22.30 9.64
N ASP A 163 6.51 -23.46 10.18
CA ASP A 163 6.97 -23.94 11.48
C ASP A 163 8.49 -24.07 11.50
N ARG A 164 9.10 -24.61 10.43
CA ARG A 164 10.57 -24.68 10.31
C ARG A 164 11.23 -23.30 10.30
N LEU A 165 10.61 -22.30 9.68
CA LEU A 165 11.14 -20.93 9.68
C LEU A 165 10.99 -20.28 11.06
N LEU A 166 9.89 -20.55 11.76
CA LEU A 166 9.65 -20.08 13.12
C LEU A 166 10.66 -20.68 14.10
N GLU A 167 10.89 -22.00 14.06
CA GLU A 167 11.88 -22.65 14.93
C GLU A 167 13.30 -22.11 14.71
N LYS A 168 13.62 -21.61 13.50
CA LYS A 168 14.89 -20.92 13.23
C LYS A 168 14.92 -19.47 13.71
N ALA A 169 13.77 -18.81 13.76
CA ALA A 169 13.65 -17.41 14.15
C ALA A 169 13.54 -17.23 15.67
N ILE A 170 12.99 -18.22 16.36
CA ILE A 170 12.88 -18.25 17.82
C ILE A 170 14.28 -18.56 18.40
N PRO A 171 14.81 -17.71 19.29
CA PRO A 171 16.07 -18.01 19.99
C PRO A 171 15.97 -19.31 20.80
N ASP A 172 17.10 -19.98 21.05
CA ASP A 172 17.09 -21.23 21.82
C ASP A 172 16.65 -21.07 23.29
N LYS A 173 16.70 -19.85 23.84
CA LYS A 173 16.38 -19.56 25.24
C LYS A 173 15.74 -18.18 25.40
N GLY A 174 15.07 -17.99 26.54
CA GLY A 174 14.52 -16.71 26.99
C GLY A 174 13.05 -16.56 26.64
N PHE A 175 12.51 -15.37 26.94
CA PHE A 175 11.08 -15.09 26.93
C PHE A 175 10.34 -15.60 25.67
N LEU A 176 10.87 -15.37 24.47
CA LEU A 176 10.20 -15.78 23.23
C LEU A 176 10.09 -17.31 23.10
N ARG A 177 11.12 -18.07 23.51
CA ARG A 177 11.10 -19.53 23.50
C ARG A 177 10.10 -20.03 24.54
N ASP A 178 10.27 -19.60 25.79
CA ASP A 178 9.44 -20.04 26.91
C ASP A 178 7.97 -19.73 26.67
N TYR A 179 7.66 -18.53 26.15
CA TYR A 179 6.29 -18.12 25.83
C TYR A 179 5.68 -19.01 24.74
N VAL A 180 6.39 -19.22 23.63
CA VAL A 180 5.84 -20.01 22.51
C VAL A 180 5.64 -21.46 22.94
N ASP A 181 6.59 -22.05 23.65
CA ASP A 181 6.51 -23.44 24.10
C ASP A 181 5.34 -23.62 25.08
N ILE A 182 5.30 -22.85 26.18
CA ILE A 182 4.23 -22.92 27.18
C ILE A 182 2.86 -22.66 26.55
N CYS A 183 2.72 -21.59 25.76
CA CYS A 183 1.42 -21.25 25.17
C CYS A 183 0.99 -22.26 24.08
N SER A 184 1.93 -22.91 23.40
CA SER A 184 1.61 -23.96 22.43
C SER A 184 1.20 -25.28 23.10
N GLU A 185 1.66 -25.55 24.31
CA GLU A 185 1.25 -26.72 25.09
C GLU A 185 -0.16 -26.54 25.68
N ILE A 186 -0.48 -25.34 26.17
CA ILE A 186 -1.76 -25.09 26.86
C ILE A 186 -2.88 -24.57 25.94
N THR A 187 -2.57 -24.22 24.69
CA THR A 187 -3.56 -23.69 23.73
C THR A 187 -3.44 -24.31 22.34
N ASP A 188 -4.57 -24.48 21.66
CA ASP A 188 -4.62 -24.89 20.24
C ASP A 188 -4.29 -23.74 19.25
N THR A 189 -3.59 -22.70 19.71
CA THR A 189 -3.30 -21.52 18.90
C THR A 189 -2.09 -21.79 18.01
N PRO A 190 -2.12 -21.44 16.70
CA PRO A 190 -0.96 -21.60 15.83
C PRO A 190 0.28 -20.91 16.39
N LYS A 191 1.44 -21.60 16.37
CA LYS A 191 2.73 -21.07 16.84
C LYS A 191 3.07 -19.71 16.23
N THR A 192 2.72 -19.49 14.97
CA THR A 192 2.88 -18.19 14.30
C THR A 192 2.19 -17.05 15.04
N PHE A 193 0.96 -17.26 15.51
CA PHE A 193 0.22 -16.23 16.22
C PHE A 193 0.79 -15.99 17.62
N LEU A 194 1.20 -17.06 18.30
CA LEU A 194 1.87 -16.96 19.59
C LEU A 194 3.18 -16.18 19.48
N PHE A 195 4.01 -16.51 18.49
CA PHE A 195 5.28 -15.84 18.23
C PHE A 195 5.10 -14.34 17.99
N TRP A 196 4.20 -13.95 17.09
CA TRP A 196 3.97 -12.53 16.80
C TRP A 196 3.29 -11.79 17.96
N GLY A 197 2.45 -12.48 18.74
CA GLY A 197 1.91 -11.96 19.99
C GLY A 197 3.02 -11.63 20.98
N ALA A 198 3.94 -12.58 21.22
CA ALA A 198 5.09 -12.42 22.10
C ALA A 198 6.04 -11.30 21.64
N MET A 199 6.33 -11.22 20.33
CA MET A 199 7.14 -10.16 19.74
C MET A 199 6.52 -8.78 19.95
N THR A 200 5.20 -8.69 19.82
CA THR A 200 4.47 -7.44 20.05
C THR A 200 4.53 -7.07 21.53
N THR A 201 4.28 -8.00 22.45
CA THR A 201 4.47 -7.79 23.90
C THR A 201 5.86 -7.27 24.22
N LEU A 202 6.89 -7.93 23.69
CA LEU A 202 8.27 -7.55 23.95
C LEU A 202 8.58 -6.15 23.42
N ALA A 203 8.16 -5.83 22.20
CA ALA A 203 8.32 -4.49 21.62
C ALA A 203 7.62 -3.42 22.48
N THR A 204 6.41 -3.69 22.96
CA THR A 204 5.65 -2.78 23.83
C THR A 204 6.35 -2.56 25.17
N VAL A 205 6.83 -3.61 25.83
CA VAL A 205 7.51 -3.51 27.14
C VAL A 205 8.86 -2.80 27.01
N LEU A 206 9.64 -3.11 25.97
CA LEU A 206 10.95 -2.50 25.76
C LEU A 206 10.85 -1.04 25.31
N GLY A 207 9.81 -0.67 24.56
CA GLY A 207 9.55 0.69 24.11
C GLY A 207 10.78 1.35 23.47
N LYS A 208 11.19 2.50 24.03
CA LYS A 208 12.37 3.25 23.58
C LYS A 208 13.61 3.05 24.46
N GLU A 209 13.58 2.08 25.37
CA GLU A 209 14.69 1.80 26.29
C GLU A 209 15.77 0.93 25.63
N VAL A 210 15.38 0.10 24.66
CA VAL A 210 16.31 -0.76 23.90
C VAL A 210 16.33 -0.37 22.43
N PHE A 211 17.52 -0.28 21.85
CA PHE A 211 17.69 0.03 20.44
C PHE A 211 18.87 -0.70 19.83
N VAL A 212 18.79 -0.90 18.52
CA VAL A 212 19.93 -1.30 17.70
C VAL A 212 20.47 -0.05 17.01
N ASN A 213 21.80 0.11 17.00
CA ASN A 213 22.43 1.17 16.21
C ASN A 213 22.32 0.81 14.73
N TRP A 214 21.53 1.59 13.99
CA TRP A 214 21.36 1.48 12.55
C TRP A 214 21.99 2.70 11.89
N GLU A 215 23.26 2.56 11.49
CA GLU A 215 24.09 3.64 10.95
C GLU A 215 24.09 4.89 11.86
N THR A 216 23.32 5.91 11.50
CA THR A 216 23.21 7.20 12.18
C THR A 216 21.98 7.30 13.09
N ARG A 217 21.16 6.25 13.18
CA ARG A 217 19.89 6.26 13.91
C ARG A 217 19.79 5.10 14.88
N ARG A 218 18.99 5.30 15.92
CA ARG A 218 18.56 4.24 16.84
C ARG A 218 17.29 3.60 16.30
N LEU A 219 17.34 2.30 16.04
CA LEU A 219 16.18 1.51 15.66
C LEU A 219 15.60 0.87 16.92
N TYR A 220 14.41 1.34 17.30
CA TYR A 220 13.66 0.83 18.43
C TYR A 220 12.75 -0.32 17.98
N PRO A 221 12.51 -1.33 18.84
CA PRO A 221 11.57 -2.39 18.54
C PRO A 221 10.15 -1.81 18.55
N ASN A 222 9.62 -1.47 17.38
CA ASN A 222 8.27 -0.98 17.19
C ASN A 222 7.51 -1.93 16.26
N ILE A 223 6.97 -3.00 16.83
CA ILE A 223 6.32 -4.09 16.09
C ILE A 223 4.81 -3.90 16.14
N TRP A 224 4.18 -3.91 14.97
CA TRP A 224 2.73 -3.83 14.80
C TRP A 224 2.26 -5.11 14.15
N CYS A 225 1.31 -5.80 14.76
CA CYS A 225 0.78 -7.06 14.27
C CYS A 225 -0.74 -7.02 14.10
N VAL A 226 -1.24 -7.61 13.02
CA VAL A 226 -2.66 -7.81 12.76
C VAL A 226 -2.89 -9.29 12.44
N PHE A 227 -3.74 -9.96 13.20
CA PHE A 227 -4.06 -11.37 12.99
C PHE A 227 -5.26 -11.53 12.04
N LEU A 228 -5.01 -12.09 10.85
CA LEU A 228 -6.02 -12.38 9.85
C LEU A 228 -6.19 -13.90 9.71
N ALA A 229 -7.38 -14.41 10.02
CA ALA A 229 -7.72 -15.82 9.87
C ALA A 229 -9.24 -16.01 9.85
N PRO A 230 -9.77 -17.13 9.29
CA PRO A 230 -11.17 -17.49 9.42
C PRO A 230 -11.64 -17.56 10.89
N SER A 231 -12.96 -17.53 11.10
CA SER A 231 -13.50 -17.77 12.44
C SER A 231 -13.08 -19.16 12.95
N GLY A 232 -12.89 -19.32 14.26
CA GLY A 232 -12.45 -20.57 14.89
C GLY A 232 -10.92 -20.78 14.98
N PHE A 233 -10.10 -19.99 14.27
CA PHE A 233 -8.62 -20.09 14.29
C PHE A 233 -7.94 -19.52 15.55
N ARG A 234 -8.65 -19.46 16.69
CA ARG A 234 -8.12 -19.02 18.01
C ARG A 234 -7.38 -17.67 18.02
N LYS A 235 -7.72 -16.76 17.08
CA LYS A 235 -7.16 -15.39 17.04
C LYS A 235 -7.35 -14.63 18.35
N GLY A 236 -8.50 -14.82 19.00
CA GLY A 236 -8.78 -14.20 20.30
C GLY A 236 -7.74 -14.61 21.34
N THR A 237 -7.46 -15.91 21.46
CA THR A 237 -6.44 -16.43 22.38
C THR A 237 -5.05 -15.84 22.12
N ALA A 238 -4.66 -15.66 20.85
CA ALA A 238 -3.40 -15.03 20.47
C ALA A 238 -3.32 -13.54 20.84
N ILE A 239 -4.45 -12.84 20.99
CA ILE A 239 -4.52 -11.42 21.38
C ILE A 239 -4.65 -11.30 22.90
N ASP A 240 -5.55 -12.08 23.50
CA ASP A 240 -5.90 -12.01 24.91
C ASP A 240 -4.72 -12.42 25.80
N THR A 241 -3.92 -13.39 25.37
CA THR A 241 -2.77 -13.87 26.16
C THR A 241 -1.68 -12.80 26.31
N PRO A 242 -1.18 -12.17 25.22
CA PRO A 242 -0.33 -10.97 25.30
C PRO A 242 -0.94 -9.83 26.11
N VAL A 243 -2.23 -9.54 25.91
CA VAL A 243 -2.93 -8.45 26.61
C VAL A 243 -2.93 -8.70 28.12
N LYS A 244 -3.23 -9.91 28.57
CA LYS A 244 -3.20 -10.26 30.00
C LYS A 244 -1.79 -10.11 30.60
N ILE A 245 -0.76 -10.54 29.88
CA ILE A 245 0.64 -10.37 30.35
C ILE A 245 0.98 -8.88 30.47
N LEU A 246 0.64 -8.08 29.46
CA LEU A 246 0.85 -6.63 29.52
C LEU A 246 0.09 -5.99 30.67
N TRP A 247 -1.13 -6.46 30.95
CA TRP A 247 -1.97 -5.98 32.06
C TRP A 247 -1.32 -6.21 33.43
N GLU A 248 -0.64 -7.35 33.60
CA GLU A 248 0.11 -7.67 34.83
C GLU A 248 1.43 -6.90 34.94
N ILE A 249 2.08 -6.58 33.81
CA ILE A 249 3.33 -5.82 33.80
C ILE A 249 3.05 -4.33 34.03
N ASN A 250 2.23 -3.72 33.19
CA ASN A 250 1.87 -2.32 33.26
C ASN A 250 0.60 -2.05 32.44
N LYS A 251 -0.49 -1.70 33.14
CA LYS A 251 -1.81 -1.42 32.56
C LYS A 251 -1.80 -0.21 31.62
N ASP A 252 -0.89 0.74 31.83
CA ASP A 252 -0.80 1.97 31.03
C ASP A 252 -0.22 1.71 29.62
N LEU A 253 0.35 0.53 29.38
CA LEU A 253 0.81 0.10 28.06
C LEU A 253 -0.33 -0.35 27.14
N LEU A 254 -1.53 -0.58 27.69
CA LEU A 254 -2.69 -1.00 26.95
C LEU A 254 -3.58 0.19 26.63
N LEU A 255 -3.98 0.29 25.36
CA LEU A 255 -5.03 1.21 24.99
C LEU A 255 -6.38 0.68 25.54
N PRO A 256 -7.26 1.57 26.01
CA PRO A 256 -8.58 1.18 26.47
C PRO A 256 -9.34 0.49 25.34
N SER A 257 -9.96 -0.65 25.64
CA SER A 257 -10.68 -1.50 24.67
C SER A 257 -12.02 -0.90 24.19
N VAL A 258 -12.29 0.37 24.50
CA VAL A 258 -13.57 1.00 24.19
C VAL A 258 -13.55 1.43 22.72
N GLY A 259 -14.10 0.58 21.86
CA GLY A 259 -14.38 0.86 20.46
C GLY A 259 -15.51 1.89 20.29
N SER A 260 -15.35 3.09 20.84
CA SER A 260 -16.07 4.28 20.41
C SER A 260 -15.08 5.42 20.19
N GLU A 261 -15.32 6.28 19.21
CA GLU A 261 -14.50 7.46 18.92
C GLU A 261 -14.26 8.36 20.16
N GLU A 262 -15.16 8.29 21.14
CA GLU A 262 -15.09 9.02 22.40
C GLU A 262 -14.04 8.47 23.37
N GLY A 263 -13.70 7.17 23.29
CA GLY A 263 -12.65 6.55 24.09
C GLY A 263 -11.24 6.94 23.61
N LEU A 264 -11.08 7.12 22.29
CA LEU A 264 -9.82 7.52 21.65
C LEU A 264 -9.50 9.01 21.83
N THR A 265 -10.49 9.85 22.11
CA THR A 265 -10.32 11.31 22.28
C THR A 265 -10.09 11.72 23.74
N LYS A 266 -10.28 10.81 24.70
CA LYS A 266 -10.13 11.09 26.15
C LYS A 266 -8.86 10.52 26.80
N ALA A 267 -8.09 9.69 26.09
CA ALA A 267 -6.77 9.19 26.54
C ALA A 267 -5.64 10.08 26.01
#